data_AF-A0A954M8P6-F1
#
_entry.id   AF-A0A954M8P6-F1
#
_cell.length_a   1.000
_cell.length_b   1.000
_cell.length_c   1.000
_cell.angle_alpha   90.00
_cell.angle_beta   90.00
_cell.angle_gamma   90.00
#
_symmetry.space_group_name_H-M   'P 1'
#
loop_
_entity.id
_entity.type
_entity.pdbx_description
1 polymer ?
#
loop_
_entity_poly.entity_id
_entity_poly.type
_entity_poly.pdbx_seq_one_letter_code
_entity_poly.pdbx_strand_id
1 'polypeptide(L)'
;MFSRLLSTESDADRAARRFHKHRQLLRTQFLQMATTSGRPRGLRWSRCEWLSECVLARDSEPGQFSLFTGVNVWFEAIEGGDMEGVEAVSMVRDGCAVFHYRNGRWGSGGRVLFNMSPLRAAEAMSECTPIVLPDNAGEQCS
;
A
#
# COMPACT_ATOMS: atom_id res chain seq x y z
N MET A 1 -23.83 6.94 38.82
CA MET A 1 -23.20 8.14 38.24
C MET A 1 -22.23 7.65 37.17
N PHE A 2 -22.74 7.34 35.97
CA PHE A 2 -21.95 6.68 34.93
C PHE A 2 -21.08 7.70 34.17
N SER A 3 -19.83 7.29 34.01
CA SER A 3 -18.71 8.03 33.46
C SER A 3 -18.98 8.60 32.07
N ARG A 4 -18.49 9.83 31.86
CA ARG A 4 -18.35 10.50 30.57
C ARG A 4 -17.43 9.64 29.68
N LEU A 5 -17.99 8.79 28.82
CA LEU A 5 -17.26 8.31 27.64
C LEU A 5 -17.19 9.47 26.64
N LEU A 6 -16.22 10.35 26.83
CA LEU A 6 -15.67 11.08 25.72
C LEU A 6 -14.86 10.05 24.93
N SER A 7 -15.42 9.54 23.83
CA SER A 7 -14.68 8.74 22.88
C SER A 7 -13.60 9.61 22.26
N THR A 8 -12.46 9.75 22.94
CA THR A 8 -11.24 10.28 22.32
C THR A 8 -10.88 9.34 21.20
N GLU A 9 -11.04 9.83 19.98
CA GLU A 9 -10.55 9.20 18.77
C GLU A 9 -9.11 8.73 18.96
N SER A 10 -8.84 7.44 18.70
CA SER A 10 -7.49 6.90 18.79
C SER A 10 -6.60 7.45 17.67
N ASP A 11 -5.29 7.48 17.89
CA ASP A 11 -4.35 7.89 16.82
C ASP A 11 -4.43 6.99 15.59
N ALA A 12 -4.81 5.71 15.77
CA ALA A 12 -5.03 4.77 14.69
C ALA A 12 -6.26 5.17 13.85
N ASP A 13 -7.37 5.54 14.49
CA ASP A 13 -8.56 6.03 13.79
C ASP A 13 -8.24 7.30 13.00
N ARG A 14 -7.41 8.19 13.57
CA ARG A 14 -6.96 9.42 12.90
C ARG A 14 -6.14 9.12 11.66
N ALA A 15 -5.17 8.23 11.79
CA ALA A 15 -4.30 7.82 10.71
C ALA A 15 -5.15 7.17 9.59
N ALA A 16 -6.03 6.23 9.94
CA ALA A 16 -6.92 5.57 8.99
C ALA A 16 -7.83 6.55 8.24
N ARG A 17 -8.49 7.49 8.94
CA ARG A 17 -9.34 8.50 8.27
C ARG A 17 -8.54 9.43 7.37
N ARG A 18 -7.33 9.83 7.77
CA ARG A 18 -6.43 10.64 6.93
C ARG A 18 -5.97 9.88 5.70
N PHE A 19 -5.74 8.57 5.79
CA PHE A 19 -5.38 7.75 4.63
C PHE A 19 -6.53 7.73 3.63
N HIS A 20 -7.75 7.40 4.08
CA HIS A 20 -8.94 7.36 3.25
C HIS A 20 -9.17 8.69 2.52
N LYS A 21 -9.05 9.82 3.23
CA LYS A 21 -9.20 11.16 2.66
C LYS A 21 -8.23 11.45 1.50
N HIS A 22 -7.01 10.91 1.55
CA HIS A 22 -5.96 11.19 0.56
C HIS A 22 -5.62 9.95 -0.30
N ARG A 23 -6.46 8.92 -0.26
CA ARG A 23 -6.20 7.60 -0.86
C ARG A 23 -5.83 7.72 -2.34
N GLN A 24 -6.61 8.45 -3.12
CA GLN A 24 -6.34 8.63 -4.55
C GLN A 24 -4.98 9.31 -4.80
N LEU A 25 -4.71 10.43 -4.12
CA LEU A 25 -3.43 11.14 -4.23
C LEU A 25 -2.24 10.24 -3.87
N LEU A 26 -2.32 9.50 -2.76
CA LEU A 26 -1.28 8.60 -2.29
C LEU A 26 -1.02 7.47 -3.29
N ARG A 27 -2.08 6.92 -3.89
CA ARG A 27 -1.98 5.88 -4.94
C ARG A 27 -1.31 6.42 -6.21
N THR A 28 -1.65 7.63 -6.64
CA THR A 28 -1.00 8.30 -7.78
C THR A 28 0.49 8.53 -7.50
N GLN A 29 0.82 9.08 -6.32
CA GLN A 29 2.22 9.29 -5.90
C GLN A 29 2.99 7.98 -5.84
N PHE A 30 2.38 6.93 -5.29
CA PHE A 30 2.97 5.59 -5.25
C PHE A 30 3.28 5.08 -6.66
N LEU A 31 2.32 5.14 -7.58
CA LEU A 31 2.51 4.62 -8.94
C LEU A 31 3.59 5.39 -9.70
N GLN A 32 3.62 6.72 -9.52
CA GLN A 32 4.69 7.55 -10.07
C GLN A 32 6.07 7.17 -9.51
N MET A 33 6.19 6.95 -8.20
CA MET A 33 7.46 6.51 -7.62
C MET A 33 7.85 5.09 -8.05
N ALA A 34 6.89 4.16 -8.08
CA ALA A 34 7.13 2.77 -8.46
C ALA A 34 7.61 2.65 -9.92
N THR A 35 6.94 3.35 -10.85
CA THR A 35 7.33 3.41 -12.28
C THR A 35 8.71 4.03 -12.48
N THR A 36 9.03 5.11 -11.75
CA THR A 36 10.34 5.79 -11.84
C THR A 36 11.46 4.96 -11.20
N SER A 37 11.14 4.03 -10.30
CA SER A 37 12.15 3.24 -9.57
C SER A 37 12.89 2.20 -10.42
N GLY A 38 12.41 1.89 -11.64
CA GLY A 38 13.06 0.96 -12.57
C GLY A 38 13.17 -0.48 -12.06
N ARG A 39 12.33 -0.88 -11.09
CA ARG A 39 12.30 -2.22 -10.49
C ARG A 39 10.99 -2.93 -10.83
N PRO A 40 11.02 -4.19 -11.30
CA PRO A 40 12.19 -5.00 -11.66
C PRO A 40 12.95 -4.47 -12.90
N ARG A 41 14.27 -4.72 -12.98
CA ARG A 41 15.07 -4.31 -14.15
C ARG A 41 14.56 -5.01 -15.42
N GLY A 42 14.59 -4.31 -16.55
CA GLY A 42 14.15 -4.83 -17.85
C GLY A 42 12.63 -4.92 -18.03
N LEU A 43 11.85 -4.50 -17.02
CA LEU A 43 10.39 -4.51 -17.04
C LEU A 43 9.84 -3.12 -16.73
N ARG A 44 8.82 -2.71 -17.48
CA ARG A 44 8.04 -1.49 -17.26
C ARG A 44 6.72 -1.83 -16.60
N TRP A 45 6.34 -1.06 -15.60
CA TRP A 45 4.99 -1.13 -15.01
C TRP A 45 3.97 -0.65 -16.03
N SER A 46 3.00 -1.49 -16.39
CA SER A 46 1.94 -1.14 -17.35
C SER A 46 0.60 -0.88 -16.69
N ARG A 47 0.26 -1.68 -15.67
CA ARG A 47 -1.01 -1.56 -14.93
C ARG A 47 -0.81 -1.87 -13.44
N CYS A 48 -1.63 -1.25 -12.59
CA CYS A 48 -1.72 -1.54 -11.16
C CYS A 48 -3.19 -1.54 -10.75
N GLU A 49 -3.65 -2.62 -10.15
CA GLU A 49 -4.98 -2.78 -9.57
C GLU A 49 -4.84 -2.84 -8.05
N TRP A 50 -5.66 -2.07 -7.34
CA TRP A 50 -5.63 -2.02 -5.89
C TRP A 50 -6.68 -2.96 -5.32
N LEU A 51 -6.26 -3.87 -4.46
CA LEU A 51 -7.15 -4.79 -3.78
C LEU A 51 -7.84 -4.12 -2.59
N SER A 52 -8.90 -4.75 -2.12
CA SER A 52 -9.70 -4.32 -0.96
C SER A 52 -8.97 -4.49 0.36
N GLU A 53 -8.08 -5.48 0.46
CA GLU A 53 -7.35 -5.77 1.69
C GLU A 53 -6.43 -4.59 2.07
N CYS A 54 -6.65 -4.09 3.28
CA CYS A 54 -5.91 -2.97 3.85
C CYS A 54 -5.64 -3.25 5.33
N VAL A 55 -4.38 -3.18 5.73
CA VAL A 55 -3.94 -3.47 7.09
C VAL A 55 -3.14 -2.28 7.61
N LEU A 56 -3.56 -1.74 8.75
CA LEU A 56 -2.86 -0.70 9.47
C LEU A 56 -2.05 -1.34 10.59
N ALA A 57 -0.76 -1.06 10.65
CA ALA A 57 0.11 -1.48 11.74
C ALA A 57 0.71 -0.26 12.42
N ARG A 58 0.87 -0.33 13.74
CA ARG A 58 1.59 0.70 14.50
C ARG A 58 3.09 0.41 14.41
N ASP A 59 3.89 1.44 14.17
CA ASP A 59 5.34 1.32 14.21
C ASP A 59 5.85 1.24 15.68
N SER A 60 7.13 0.97 15.89
CA SER A 60 7.73 0.98 17.23
C SER A 60 7.68 2.37 17.88
N GLU A 61 7.72 3.43 17.07
CA GLU A 61 7.62 4.81 17.55
C GLU A 61 6.15 5.26 17.73
N PRO A 62 5.81 5.91 18.85
CA PRO A 62 4.46 6.44 19.09
C PRO A 62 4.01 7.40 18.00
N GLY A 63 2.75 7.26 17.57
CA GLY A 63 2.16 8.13 16.55
C GLY A 63 2.63 7.85 15.12
N GLN A 64 3.48 6.85 14.91
CA GLN A 64 3.85 6.35 13.59
C GLN A 64 3.05 5.09 13.23
N PHE A 65 2.61 5.04 11.98
CA PHE A 65 1.86 3.89 11.47
C PHE A 65 2.37 3.53 10.07
N SER A 66 2.29 2.26 9.75
CA SER A 66 2.44 1.76 8.39
C SER A 66 1.12 1.20 7.91
N LEU A 67 0.79 1.43 6.64
CA LEU A 67 -0.39 0.89 6.01
C LEU A 67 0.03 0.03 4.81
N PHE A 68 -0.53 -1.17 4.79
CA PHE A 68 -0.25 -2.24 3.85
C PHE A 68 -1.53 -2.48 3.05
N THR A 69 -1.45 -2.43 1.73
CA THR A 69 -2.62 -2.70 0.87
C THR A 69 -2.22 -3.57 -0.30
N GLY A 70 -3.09 -4.52 -0.63
CA GLY A 70 -2.84 -5.47 -1.71
C GLY A 70 -2.86 -4.76 -3.06
N VAL A 71 -1.97 -5.18 -3.95
CA VAL A 71 -1.93 -4.72 -5.34
C VAL A 71 -1.63 -5.87 -6.28
N ASN A 72 -2.29 -5.86 -7.43
CA ASN A 72 -1.89 -6.65 -8.59
C ASN A 72 -1.16 -5.72 -9.55
N VAL A 73 0.02 -6.12 -10.00
CA VAL A 73 0.86 -5.32 -10.89
C VAL A 73 1.13 -6.09 -12.16
N TRP A 74 0.98 -5.42 -13.30
CA TRP A 74 1.33 -5.94 -14.61
C TRP A 74 2.61 -5.28 -15.10
N PHE A 75 3.44 -6.09 -15.74
CA PHE A 75 4.68 -5.65 -16.36
C PHE A 75 4.62 -5.88 -17.87
N GLU A 76 5.41 -5.08 -18.58
CA GLU A 76 5.76 -5.27 -19.99
C GLU A 76 7.28 -5.27 -20.13
N ALA A 77 7.80 -6.05 -21.07
CA ALA A 77 9.23 -6.01 -21.42
C ALA A 77 9.59 -4.64 -22.03
N ILE A 78 10.79 -4.15 -21.73
CA ILE A 78 11.35 -2.97 -22.38
C ILE A 78 12.01 -3.41 -23.70
N GLU A 79 11.68 -2.73 -24.80
CA GLU A 79 12.29 -2.93 -26.14
C GLU A 79 13.82 -2.77 -26.06
N GLY A 80 14.57 -3.66 -26.70
CA GLY A 80 16.03 -3.77 -26.60
C GLY A 80 16.58 -4.37 -25.29
N GLY A 81 15.74 -4.87 -24.39
CA GLY A 81 16.14 -5.50 -23.12
C GLY A 81 16.24 -7.03 -23.19
N ASP A 82 16.87 -7.65 -22.18
CA ASP A 82 17.07 -9.12 -22.08
C ASP A 82 15.78 -9.97 -22.18
N MET A 83 14.59 -9.35 -22.15
CA MET A 83 13.27 -10.01 -22.20
C MET A 83 12.44 -9.67 -23.47
N GLU A 84 13.02 -8.98 -24.46
CA GLU A 84 12.34 -8.49 -25.68
C GLU A 84 11.70 -9.59 -26.55
N GLY A 85 12.18 -10.84 -26.47
CA GLY A 85 11.73 -11.96 -27.31
C GLY A 85 10.76 -12.96 -26.67
N VAL A 86 10.23 -12.69 -25.48
CA VAL A 86 9.34 -13.65 -24.79
C VAL A 86 7.88 -13.23 -25.01
N GLU A 87 7.19 -13.93 -25.92
CA GLU A 87 5.80 -13.69 -26.39
C GLU A 87 4.69 -13.68 -25.31
N ALA A 88 5.02 -13.73 -24.01
CA ALA A 88 4.03 -13.89 -22.94
C ALA A 88 4.40 -13.25 -21.59
N VAL A 89 5.15 -12.16 -21.52
CA VAL A 89 5.44 -11.53 -20.21
C VAL A 89 4.48 -10.39 -19.90
N SER A 90 3.18 -10.64 -19.93
CA SER A 90 2.25 -9.95 -19.03
C SER A 90 2.28 -10.67 -17.68
N MET A 91 3.40 -10.55 -16.95
CA MET A 91 3.52 -11.22 -15.66
C MET A 91 2.72 -10.42 -14.64
N VAL A 92 1.55 -10.95 -14.24
CA VAL A 92 0.84 -10.43 -13.07
C VAL A 92 1.62 -10.84 -11.84
N ARG A 93 1.92 -9.89 -10.97
CA ARG A 93 2.48 -10.15 -9.64
C ARG A 93 1.54 -9.61 -8.59
N ASP A 94 1.16 -10.47 -7.68
CA ASP A 94 0.58 -10.07 -6.41
C ASP A 94 1.66 -9.36 -5.58
N GLY A 95 1.28 -8.31 -4.88
CA GLY A 95 2.17 -7.62 -3.97
C GLY A 95 1.43 -6.80 -2.94
N CYS A 96 2.21 -6.26 -2.01
CA CYS A 96 1.72 -5.35 -1.00
C CYS A 96 2.40 -3.99 -1.17
N ALA A 97 1.61 -2.96 -1.42
CA ALA A 97 2.04 -1.57 -1.39
C ALA A 97 2.17 -1.09 0.06
N VAL A 98 3.21 -0.32 0.35
CA VAL A 98 3.50 0.19 1.71
C VAL A 98 3.43 1.72 1.75
N PHE A 99 2.70 2.22 2.74
CA PHE A 99 2.58 3.64 3.08
C PHE A 99 3.01 3.87 4.52
N HIS A 100 3.56 5.05 4.79
CA HIS A 100 4.02 5.43 6.14
C HIS A 100 3.34 6.72 6.59
N TYR A 101 2.90 6.73 7.85
CA TYR A 101 2.33 7.89 8.52
C TYR A 101 3.32 8.41 9.55
N ARG A 102 3.82 9.63 9.31
CA ARG A 102 4.78 10.31 10.20
C ARG A 102 4.43 11.78 10.27
N ASN A 103 4.57 12.38 11.46
CA ASN A 103 4.29 13.81 11.69
C ASN A 103 2.93 14.28 11.14
N GLY A 104 1.91 13.44 11.29
CA GLY A 104 0.56 13.74 10.83
C GLY A 104 0.32 13.60 9.32
N ARG A 105 1.29 13.12 8.53
CA ARG A 105 1.17 13.02 7.08
C ARG A 105 1.42 11.59 6.61
N TRP A 106 0.63 11.18 5.62
CA TRP A 106 0.89 9.96 4.86
C TRP A 106 1.88 10.26 3.74
N GLY A 107 2.79 9.32 3.53
CA GLY A 107 3.69 9.29 2.40
C GLY A 107 3.84 7.88 1.84
N SER A 108 4.39 7.79 0.66
CA SER A 108 4.79 6.54 0.03
C SER A 108 6.24 6.63 -0.41
N GLY A 109 6.95 5.51 -0.40
CA GLY A 109 8.26 5.37 -1.05
C GLY A 109 8.20 4.63 -2.40
N GLY A 110 6.99 4.33 -2.91
CA GLY A 110 6.81 3.47 -4.09
C GLY A 110 7.23 2.01 -3.87
N ARG A 111 7.31 1.57 -2.60
CA ARG A 111 7.78 0.23 -2.24
C ARG A 111 6.66 -0.80 -2.36
N VAL A 112 6.97 -1.89 -3.05
CA VAL A 112 6.10 -3.07 -3.17
C VAL A 112 6.82 -4.29 -2.62
N LEU A 113 6.12 -5.05 -1.79
CA LEU A 113 6.55 -6.36 -1.32
C LEU A 113 5.87 -7.41 -2.20
N PHE A 114 6.57 -7.92 -3.20
CA PHE A 114 6.01 -8.91 -4.12
C PHE A 114 5.79 -10.26 -3.44
N ASN A 115 4.74 -10.97 -3.88
CA ASN A 115 4.33 -12.28 -3.38
C ASN A 115 4.08 -12.30 -1.87
N MET A 116 3.55 -11.20 -1.31
CA MET A 116 3.28 -11.04 0.11
C MET A 116 1.93 -10.35 0.33
N SER A 117 1.07 -10.93 1.17
CA SER A 117 -0.21 -10.32 1.53
C SER A 117 -0.02 -9.16 2.52
N PRO A 118 -0.96 -8.19 2.56
CA PRO A 118 -0.93 -7.08 3.52
C PRO A 118 -0.79 -7.51 4.98
N LEU A 119 -1.55 -8.53 5.42
CA LEU A 119 -1.44 -9.02 6.79
C LEU A 119 -0.05 -9.58 7.10
N ARG A 120 0.49 -10.43 6.22
CA ARG A 120 1.84 -11.01 6.38
C ARG A 120 2.93 -9.93 6.36
N ALA A 121 2.78 -8.92 5.50
CA ALA A 121 3.69 -7.79 5.45
C ALA A 121 3.65 -6.98 6.76
N ALA A 122 2.45 -6.74 7.30
CA ALA A 122 2.28 -6.05 8.56
C ALA A 122 2.93 -6.82 9.72
N GLU A 123 2.67 -8.13 9.83
CA GLU A 123 3.30 -9.00 10.84
C GLU A 123 4.83 -9.02 10.74
N ALA A 124 5.38 -8.97 9.54
CA ALA A 124 6.82 -9.00 9.33
C ALA A 124 7.51 -7.65 9.60
N MET A 125 6.78 -6.54 9.55
CA MET A 125 7.35 -5.19 9.63
C MET A 125 6.93 -4.39 10.87
N SER A 126 6.00 -4.92 11.68
CA SER A 126 5.49 -4.28 12.89
C SER A 126 5.61 -5.24 14.07
N GLU A 127 6.10 -4.72 15.19
CA GLU A 127 6.11 -5.43 16.48
C GLU A 127 4.74 -5.40 17.18
N CYS A 128 3.83 -4.52 16.74
CA CYS A 128 2.47 -4.42 17.26
C CYS A 128 1.47 -5.28 16.47
N THR A 129 0.40 -5.70 17.14
CA THR A 129 -0.74 -6.38 16.51
C THR A 129 -1.34 -5.52 15.38
N PRO A 130 -1.40 -6.02 14.14
CA PRO A 130 -1.98 -5.29 13.02
C PRO A 130 -3.50 -5.19 13.15
N ILE A 131 -4.06 -4.10 12.62
CA ILE A 131 -5.48 -3.81 12.55
C ILE A 131 -5.91 -3.95 11.09
N VAL A 132 -6.77 -4.92 10.81
CA VAL A 132 -7.41 -5.03 9.48
C VAL A 132 -8.43 -3.92 9.36
N LEU A 133 -8.26 -3.06 8.36
CA LEU A 133 -9.22 -2.01 8.07
C LEU A 133 -10.32 -2.62 7.19
N PRO A 134 -11.61 -2.37 7.50
CA PRO A 134 -12.69 -2.81 6.63
C PRO A 134 -12.51 -2.14 5.27
N ASP A 135 -12.76 -2.91 4.21
CA ASP A 135 -12.87 -2.34 2.88
C ASP A 135 -14.04 -1.37 2.87
N ASN A 136 -13.74 -0.08 2.76
CA ASN A 136 -14.75 0.90 2.41
C ASN A 136 -15.01 0.74 0.90
N ALA A 137 -15.63 -0.39 0.56
CA ALA A 137 -16.03 -0.82 -0.78
C ALA A 137 -17.14 0.11 -1.28
N GLY A 138 -16.77 1.34 -1.65
CA GLY A 138 -17.67 2.34 -2.23
C GLY A 138 -17.09 3.05 -3.44
N GLU A 139 -15.79 2.89 -3.73
CA GLU A 139 -15.17 3.50 -4.91
C GLU A 139 -14.34 2.44 -5.63
N GLN A 140 -15.05 1.65 -6.44
CA GLN A 140 -14.49 1.09 -7.66
C GLN A 140 -14.36 2.26 -8.64
N CYS A 141 -13.14 2.75 -8.89
CA CYS A 141 -12.93 3.67 -9.99
C CYS A 141 -13.24 2.92 -11.28
N SER A 142 -14.34 3.32 -11.93
CA SER A 142 -14.59 3.07 -13.36
C SER A 142 -13.59 3.81 -14.22
#